data_AF-A0AA38PXB7-F1
#
_entry.id   AF-A0AA38PXB7-F1
#
_cell.length_a   1.000
_cell.length_b   1.000
_cell.length_c   1.000
_cell.angle_alpha   90.00
_cell.angle_beta   90.00
_cell.angle_gamma   90.00
#
_symmetry.space_group_name_H-M   'P 1'
#
loop_
_entity.id
_entity.type
_entity.pdbx_description
1 polymer ?
#
loop_
_entity_poly.entity_id
_entity_poly.type
_entity_poly.pdbx_seq_one_letter_code
_entity_poly.pdbx_strand_id
1 'polypeptide(L)'
;MASNNGSLLTNPSWPSLYNPRSELFDIEHHDPIQPGGFYLVNSQDVFRFTLYWTLVFYIPVFFIFGSYAFLNLTFPPKIDQERSSKVFQEFHEEEQEMRLEIGNEEEEGDAEETYPMKKNKPPKNAARSRITFALLVFFGFLLLSLIGAVVSSAIVGYILTGLYKAGKFYMSTWVPFLWAAISVMVGMLNVWPSVINLI
;
A
#
# COMPACT_ATOMS: atom_id res chain seq x y z
N MET A 1 -11.85 -49.30 19.97
CA MET A 1 -10.48 -49.29 19.42
C MET A 1 -10.43 -48.18 18.39
N ALA A 2 -9.70 -47.08 18.49
CA ALA A 2 -8.68 -46.61 19.43
C ALA A 2 -8.85 -45.09 19.59
N SER A 3 -8.38 -44.58 20.72
CA SER A 3 -8.43 -43.19 21.16
C SER A 3 -7.86 -42.20 20.14
N ASN A 4 -8.63 -41.16 19.81
CA ASN A 4 -8.10 -39.90 19.27
C ASN A 4 -8.46 -38.74 20.21
N ASN A 5 -8.08 -38.88 21.48
CA ASN A 5 -8.13 -37.78 22.46
C ASN A 5 -6.92 -36.83 22.31
N GLY A 6 -6.25 -36.84 21.16
CA GLY A 6 -4.96 -36.17 20.93
C GLY A 6 -5.05 -34.71 20.48
N SER A 7 -6.24 -34.18 20.15
CA SER A 7 -6.36 -32.82 19.57
C SER A 7 -6.34 -31.68 20.59
N LEU A 8 -6.45 -31.96 21.89
CA LEU A 8 -6.48 -30.92 22.94
C LEU A 8 -5.09 -30.44 23.37
N LEU A 9 -4.00 -31.07 22.92
CA LEU A 9 -2.63 -30.79 23.36
C LEU A 9 -1.65 -30.42 22.23
N THR A 10 -2.12 -30.39 20.98
CA THR A 10 -1.27 -30.08 19.82
C THR A 10 -1.41 -28.62 19.44
N ASN A 11 -0.33 -27.85 19.59
CA ASN A 11 -0.22 -26.51 19.01
C ASN A 11 -0.44 -26.61 17.49
N PRO A 12 -1.53 -26.05 16.94
CA PRO A 12 -1.80 -26.17 15.52
C PRO A 12 -0.73 -25.43 14.71
N SER A 13 -0.14 -26.10 13.71
CA SER A 13 0.78 -25.47 12.78
C SER A 13 0.03 -24.62 11.77
N TRP A 14 0.53 -23.42 11.46
CA TRP A 14 -0.03 -22.59 10.40
C TRP A 14 0.02 -23.35 9.05
N PRO A 15 -1.02 -23.26 8.20
CA PRO A 15 -2.24 -22.43 8.33
C PRO A 15 -3.43 -23.09 9.04
N SER A 16 -3.38 -24.39 9.33
CA SER A 16 -4.43 -25.22 9.97
C SER A 16 -5.90 -24.83 9.71
N LEU A 17 -6.22 -24.41 8.47
CA LEU A 17 -7.59 -24.19 8.02
C LEU A 17 -8.24 -25.55 7.74
N TYR A 18 -9.18 -25.94 8.60
CA TYR A 18 -10.03 -27.11 8.40
C TYR A 18 -11.30 -26.73 7.65
N ASN A 19 -12.07 -27.72 7.17
CA ASN A 19 -13.27 -27.47 6.39
C ASN A 19 -14.28 -26.58 7.17
N PRO A 20 -14.62 -25.36 6.69
CA PRO A 20 -15.49 -24.44 7.42
C PRO A 20 -16.94 -24.93 7.48
N ARG A 21 -17.30 -25.92 6.63
CA ARG A 21 -18.63 -26.51 6.61
C ARG A 21 -19.01 -27.16 7.94
N SER A 22 -18.02 -27.72 8.66
CA SER A 22 -18.30 -28.34 9.96
C SER A 22 -18.76 -27.30 10.98
N GLU A 23 -18.19 -26.09 10.97
CA GLU A 23 -18.55 -25.03 11.93
C GLU A 23 -19.87 -24.31 11.63
N LEU A 24 -20.28 -24.24 10.37
CA LEU A 24 -21.41 -23.41 9.96
C LEU A 24 -22.75 -24.15 9.90
N PHE A 25 -22.74 -25.46 9.66
CA PHE A 25 -23.97 -26.18 9.29
C PHE A 25 -24.42 -27.25 10.29
N ASP A 26 -23.62 -27.58 11.32
CA ASP A 26 -23.91 -28.70 12.25
C ASP A 26 -23.80 -28.28 13.74
N ILE A 27 -24.33 -27.08 14.06
CA ILE A 27 -24.09 -26.40 15.35
C ILE A 27 -25.10 -26.80 16.43
N GLU A 28 -26.28 -27.30 16.04
CA GLU A 28 -27.43 -27.31 16.95
C GLU A 28 -27.30 -28.37 18.06
N HIS A 29 -26.58 -29.48 17.83
CA HIS A 29 -26.52 -30.63 18.78
C HIS A 29 -25.10 -31.21 18.99
N HIS A 30 -24.05 -30.49 18.59
CA HIS A 30 -22.66 -30.94 18.74
C HIS A 30 -21.94 -30.21 19.88
N ASP A 31 -20.94 -30.88 20.46
CA ASP A 31 -20.04 -30.28 21.45
C ASP A 31 -19.38 -29.00 20.88
N PRO A 32 -19.02 -28.03 21.75
CA PRO A 32 -18.36 -26.78 21.33
C PRO A 32 -17.01 -27.00 20.63
N ILE A 33 -16.48 -28.22 20.68
CA ILE A 33 -15.26 -28.65 20.00
C ILE A 33 -15.66 -29.69 18.96
N GLN A 34 -15.44 -29.37 17.69
CA GLN A 34 -15.82 -30.26 16.61
C GLN A 34 -14.75 -31.32 16.33
N PRO A 35 -15.14 -32.58 16.03
CA PRO A 35 -14.19 -33.61 15.64
C PRO A 35 -13.52 -33.24 14.31
N GLY A 36 -12.23 -32.87 14.38
CA GLY A 36 -11.43 -32.41 13.25
C GLY A 36 -11.23 -30.89 13.15
N GLY A 37 -11.80 -30.12 14.09
CA GLY A 37 -11.53 -28.69 14.22
C GLY A 37 -10.18 -28.41 14.87
N PHE A 38 -9.49 -27.37 14.41
CA PHE A 38 -8.27 -26.86 15.03
C PHE A 38 -8.56 -25.56 15.75
N TYR A 39 -8.22 -25.48 17.04
CA TYR A 39 -8.51 -24.33 17.87
C TYR A 39 -7.24 -23.70 18.45
N LEU A 40 -7.24 -22.38 18.52
CA LEU A 40 -6.17 -21.56 19.08
C LEU A 40 -6.51 -21.26 20.55
N VAL A 41 -5.74 -21.84 21.46
CA VAL A 41 -5.87 -21.60 22.91
C VAL A 41 -4.77 -20.69 23.42
N ASN A 42 -3.58 -20.79 22.80
CA ASN A 42 -2.41 -20.03 23.20
C ASN A 42 -2.39 -18.65 22.52
N SER A 43 -2.23 -17.59 23.32
CA SER A 43 -2.16 -16.20 22.84
C SER A 43 -1.05 -15.99 21.80
N GLN A 44 0.07 -16.70 21.95
CA GLN A 44 1.19 -16.62 21.03
C GLN A 44 0.83 -17.15 19.64
N ASP A 45 0.02 -18.21 19.57
CA ASP A 45 -0.40 -18.79 18.30
C ASP A 45 -1.49 -17.94 17.65
N VAL A 46 -2.41 -17.37 18.45
CA VAL A 46 -3.38 -16.36 17.95
C VAL A 46 -2.66 -15.20 17.26
N PHE A 47 -1.63 -14.65 17.90
CA PHE A 47 -0.83 -13.57 17.30
C PHE A 47 -0.13 -14.02 16.01
N ARG A 48 0.53 -15.18 16.00
CA ARG A 48 1.24 -15.71 14.82
C ARG A 48 0.29 -15.91 13.64
N PHE A 49 -0.88 -16.51 13.88
CA PHE A 49 -1.88 -16.73 12.84
C PHE A 49 -2.41 -15.40 12.30
N THR A 50 -2.71 -14.44 13.18
CA THR A 50 -3.15 -13.10 12.78
C THR A 50 -2.07 -12.39 11.97
N LEU A 51 -0.81 -12.45 12.41
CA LEU A 51 0.33 -11.85 11.70
C LEU A 51 0.51 -12.46 10.32
N TYR A 52 0.55 -13.79 10.21
CA TYR A 52 0.79 -14.46 8.93
C TYR A 52 -0.33 -14.20 7.93
N TRP A 53 -1.59 -14.25 8.36
CA TRP A 53 -2.70 -13.92 7.47
C TRP A 53 -2.68 -12.46 7.05
N THR A 54 -2.45 -11.52 7.96
CA THR A 54 -2.30 -10.11 7.61
C THR A 54 -1.16 -9.89 6.62
N LEU A 55 0.00 -10.53 6.81
CA LEU A 55 1.13 -10.42 5.88
C LEU A 55 0.79 -11.00 4.49
N VAL A 56 0.16 -12.17 4.43
CA VAL A 56 -0.23 -12.82 3.17
C VAL A 56 -1.17 -11.93 2.36
N PHE A 57 -2.08 -11.21 3.01
CA PHE A 57 -2.98 -10.29 2.32
C PHE A 57 -2.36 -8.91 2.04
N TYR A 58 -1.51 -8.39 2.92
CA TYR A 58 -0.94 -7.05 2.79
C TYR A 58 0.23 -7.00 1.82
N ILE A 59 1.17 -7.95 1.89
CA ILE A 59 2.41 -7.92 1.07
C ILE A 59 2.10 -7.83 -0.44
N PRO A 60 1.21 -8.64 -1.04
CA PRO A 60 0.93 -8.55 -2.47
C PRO A 60 0.32 -7.21 -2.87
N VAL A 61 -0.58 -6.67 -2.05
CA VAL A 61 -1.25 -5.39 -2.31
C VAL A 61 -0.23 -4.25 -2.31
N PHE A 62 0.60 -4.17 -1.27
CA PHE A 62 1.64 -3.14 -1.16
C PHE A 62 2.76 -3.34 -2.19
N PHE A 63 3.04 -4.58 -2.58
CA PHE A 63 3.98 -4.86 -3.67
C PHE A 63 3.47 -4.31 -5.01
N ILE A 64 2.17 -4.46 -5.31
CA ILE A 64 1.56 -3.91 -6.53
C ILE A 64 1.65 -2.37 -6.51
N PHE A 65 1.28 -1.73 -5.39
CA PHE A 65 1.37 -0.27 -5.27
C PHE A 65 2.81 0.25 -5.33
N GLY A 66 3.73 -0.42 -4.65
CA GLY A 66 5.16 -0.09 -4.71
C GLY A 66 5.71 -0.25 -6.12
N SER A 67 5.33 -1.33 -6.82
CA SER A 67 5.74 -1.58 -8.21
C SER A 67 5.19 -0.52 -9.15
N TYR A 68 3.92 -0.12 -8.98
CA TYR A 68 3.31 0.97 -9.72
C TYR A 68 4.04 2.30 -9.49
N ALA A 69 4.33 2.65 -8.23
CA ALA A 69 5.10 3.84 -7.89
C ALA A 69 6.52 3.81 -8.49
N PHE A 70 7.18 2.65 -8.43
CA PHE A 70 8.50 2.44 -9.03
C PHE A 70 8.47 2.69 -10.54
N LEU A 71 7.50 2.10 -11.25
CA LEU A 71 7.37 2.27 -12.70
C LEU A 71 7.04 3.74 -13.06
N ASN A 72 6.12 4.36 -12.32
CA ASN A 72 5.73 5.76 -12.54
C ASN A 72 6.90 6.74 -12.31
N LEU A 73 7.73 6.52 -11.28
CA LEU A 73 8.90 7.35 -10.98
C LEU A 73 10.09 7.08 -11.91
N THR A 74 10.23 5.84 -12.38
CA THR A 74 11.31 5.45 -13.30
C THR A 74 11.05 5.99 -14.71
N PHE A 75 9.79 6.05 -15.12
CA PHE A 75 9.36 6.56 -16.42
C PHE A 75 8.38 7.73 -16.26
N PRO A 76 8.83 8.91 -15.78
CA PRO A 76 7.95 10.05 -15.68
C PRO A 76 7.42 10.41 -17.08
N PRO A 77 6.10 10.59 -17.25
CA PRO A 77 5.57 11.11 -18.50
C PRO A 77 6.25 12.44 -18.78
N LYS A 78 6.75 12.63 -20.01
CA LYS A 78 7.27 13.91 -20.46
C LYS A 78 6.10 14.88 -20.49
N ILE A 79 5.81 15.54 -19.37
CA ILE A 79 4.91 16.70 -19.35
C ILE A 79 5.66 17.81 -20.08
N ASP A 80 5.41 17.83 -21.39
CA ASP A 80 5.44 18.93 -22.34
C ASP A 80 6.29 20.14 -21.93
N GLN A 81 7.59 19.93 -21.75
CA GLN A 81 8.56 21.01 -21.63
C GLN A 81 8.53 21.91 -22.89
N GLU A 82 8.02 21.40 -24.02
CA GLU A 82 7.73 22.17 -25.22
C GLU A 82 6.60 23.18 -25.03
N ARG A 83 5.51 22.85 -24.31
CA ARG A 83 4.42 23.80 -24.04
C ARG A 83 4.88 24.98 -23.19
N SER A 84 5.71 24.72 -22.17
CA SER A 84 6.29 25.80 -21.35
C SER A 84 7.25 26.68 -22.15
N SER A 85 8.00 26.12 -23.10
CA SER A 85 8.86 26.93 -23.98
C SER A 85 8.07 27.71 -25.03
N LYS A 86 6.97 27.15 -25.56
CA LYS A 86 6.11 27.84 -26.53
C LYS A 86 5.41 29.03 -25.89
N VAL A 87 4.83 28.86 -24.70
CA VAL A 87 4.18 29.95 -23.96
C VAL A 87 5.18 31.08 -23.66
N PHE A 88 6.38 30.75 -23.19
CA PHE A 88 7.41 31.77 -22.93
C PHE A 88 7.84 32.50 -24.21
N GLN A 89 7.90 31.79 -25.34
CA GLN A 89 8.27 32.37 -26.62
C GLN A 89 7.17 33.27 -27.20
N GLU A 90 5.91 32.88 -27.06
CA GLU A 90 4.74 33.66 -27.47
C GLU A 90 4.62 34.97 -26.65
N PHE A 91 4.86 34.91 -25.33
CA PHE A 91 4.95 36.11 -24.49
C PHE A 91 6.08 37.06 -24.91
N HIS A 92 7.22 36.54 -25.38
CA HIS A 92 8.33 37.36 -25.85
C HIS A 92 8.05 38.00 -27.22
N GLU A 93 7.34 37.30 -28.10
CA GLU A 93 6.92 37.85 -29.40
C GLU A 93 5.88 38.98 -29.20
N GLU A 94 4.88 38.81 -28.32
CA GLU A 94 3.91 39.86 -27.98
C GLU A 94 4.57 41.09 -27.31
N GLU A 95 5.52 40.89 -26.40
CA GLU A 95 6.25 41.98 -25.76
C GLU A 95 7.13 42.76 -26.75
N GLN A 96 7.71 42.08 -27.74
CA GLN A 96 8.47 42.71 -28.81
C GLN A 96 7.58 43.51 -29.77
N GLU A 97 6.42 42.99 -30.16
CA GLU A 97 5.47 43.73 -30.99
C GLU A 97 4.95 44.99 -30.29
N MET A 98 4.59 44.91 -29.00
CA MET A 98 4.21 46.09 -28.21
C MET A 98 5.35 47.12 -28.07
N ARG A 99 6.60 46.67 -27.89
CA ARG A 99 7.77 47.58 -27.84
C ARG A 99 8.05 48.25 -29.19
N LEU A 100 7.79 47.57 -30.31
CA LEU A 100 7.94 48.15 -31.65
C LEU A 100 6.85 49.17 -31.98
N GLU A 101 5.63 49.01 -31.48
CA GLU A 101 4.58 50.03 -31.59
C GLU A 101 4.88 51.27 -30.73
N ILE A 102 5.50 51.09 -29.56
CA ILE A 102 5.85 52.18 -28.64
C ILE A 102 7.19 52.86 -29.02
N GLY A 103 8.12 52.14 -29.66
CA GLY A 103 9.51 52.56 -29.92
C GLY A 103 9.75 53.48 -31.13
N ASN A 104 8.71 54.02 -31.76
CA ASN A 104 8.88 55.08 -32.77
C ASN A 104 9.10 56.48 -32.15
N GLU A 105 9.08 56.60 -30.82
CA GLU A 105 9.48 57.80 -30.11
C GLU A 105 10.59 57.40 -29.11
N GLU A 106 11.80 57.96 -29.32
CA GLU A 106 12.97 57.94 -28.43
C GLU A 106 14.02 56.82 -28.65
N GLU A 107 14.99 57.11 -29.54
CA GLU A 107 16.36 56.56 -29.47
C GLU A 107 17.17 57.31 -28.40
N GLU A 108 17.73 56.60 -27.42
CA GLU A 108 19.14 56.69 -26.97
C GLU A 108 19.28 56.01 -25.60
N GLY A 109 20.14 54.99 -25.50
CA GLY A 109 20.64 54.52 -24.21
C GLY A 109 20.86 53.01 -24.10
N ASP A 110 22.14 52.65 -24.19
CA ASP A 110 22.76 51.52 -23.51
C ASP A 110 22.52 50.11 -24.10
N ALA A 111 23.61 49.54 -24.61
CA ALA A 111 23.69 48.19 -25.16
C ALA A 111 23.15 47.14 -24.18
N GLU A 112 21.96 46.61 -24.48
CA GLU A 112 21.35 45.52 -23.73
C GLU A 112 22.13 44.23 -24.02
N GLU A 113 23.02 43.90 -23.09
CA GLU A 113 23.87 42.70 -23.12
C GLU A 113 22.95 41.46 -23.15
N THR A 114 22.74 40.92 -24.35
CA THR A 114 21.90 39.74 -24.56
C THR A 114 22.55 38.53 -23.91
N TYR A 115 22.19 38.25 -22.65
CA TYR A 115 22.66 37.07 -21.94
C TYR A 115 22.18 35.82 -22.69
N PRO A 116 23.08 34.96 -23.22
CA PRO A 116 22.65 33.71 -23.83
C PRO A 116 22.05 32.84 -22.71
N MET A 117 20.73 32.62 -22.77
CA MET A 117 20.04 31.73 -21.85
C MET A 117 20.59 30.31 -22.04
N LYS A 118 21.56 29.96 -21.20
CA LYS A 118 22.26 28.67 -21.24
C LYS A 118 21.25 27.59 -20.94
N LYS A 119 20.74 26.92 -21.99
CA LYS A 119 19.86 25.76 -21.88
C LYS A 119 20.64 24.64 -21.18
N ASN A 120 20.55 24.60 -19.86
CA ASN A 120 21.24 23.64 -19.02
C ASN A 120 20.75 22.25 -19.43
N LYS A 121 21.60 21.50 -20.15
CA LYS A 121 21.35 20.09 -20.43
C LYS A 121 21.09 19.40 -19.08
N PRO A 122 20.00 18.61 -18.93
CA PRO A 122 19.74 17.94 -17.67
C PRO A 122 20.98 17.12 -17.30
N PRO A 123 21.51 17.25 -16.07
CA PRO A 123 22.75 16.61 -15.71
C PRO A 123 22.62 15.10 -15.94
N LYS A 124 23.62 14.49 -16.60
CA LYS A 124 23.67 13.07 -16.99
C LYS A 124 23.43 12.10 -15.82
N ASN A 125 23.57 12.59 -14.58
CA ASN A 125 23.38 11.87 -13.32
C ASN A 125 21.91 11.83 -12.83
N ALA A 126 21.00 12.56 -13.47
CA ALA A 126 19.59 12.61 -13.07
C ALA A 126 18.89 11.25 -13.17
N ALA A 127 19.24 10.43 -14.18
CA ALA A 127 18.65 9.10 -14.37
C ALA A 127 19.04 8.11 -13.25
N ARG A 128 20.28 8.16 -12.77
CA ARG A 128 20.73 7.30 -11.65
C ARG A 128 20.07 7.69 -10.32
N SER A 129 19.93 9.00 -10.06
CA SER A 129 19.25 9.49 -8.85
C SER A 129 17.78 9.06 -8.79
N ARG A 130 17.09 9.03 -9.94
CA ARG A 130 15.68 8.62 -10.04
C ARG A 130 15.45 7.15 -9.69
N ILE A 131 16.31 6.26 -10.16
CA ILE A 131 16.20 4.82 -9.83
C ILE A 131 16.43 4.62 -8.33
N THR A 132 17.42 5.28 -7.75
CA THR A 132 17.65 5.22 -6.30
C THR A 132 16.44 5.73 -5.52
N PHE A 133 15.85 6.85 -5.91
CA PHE A 133 14.64 7.38 -5.29
C PHE A 133 13.45 6.44 -5.44
N ALA A 134 13.22 5.88 -6.62
CA ALA A 134 12.15 4.91 -6.88
C ALA A 134 12.31 3.64 -6.03
N LEU A 135 13.54 3.14 -5.86
CA LEU A 135 13.82 2.01 -4.97
C LEU A 135 13.56 2.37 -3.50
N LEU A 136 13.98 3.56 -3.04
CA LEU A 136 13.69 4.01 -1.68
C LEU A 136 12.18 4.09 -1.42
N VAL A 137 11.41 4.58 -2.39
CA VAL A 137 9.95 4.60 -2.30
C VAL A 137 9.39 3.18 -2.23
N PHE A 138 9.81 2.28 -3.12
CA PHE A 138 9.40 0.87 -3.12
C PHE A 138 9.68 0.18 -1.78
N PHE A 139 10.91 0.27 -1.28
CA PHE A 139 11.27 -0.29 0.02
C PHE A 139 10.53 0.40 1.18
N GLY A 140 10.28 1.71 1.08
CA GLY A 140 9.46 2.44 2.03
C GLY A 140 8.03 1.87 2.12
N PHE A 141 7.39 1.60 0.99
CA PHE A 141 6.07 0.94 0.96
C PHE A 141 6.10 -0.45 1.61
N LEU A 142 7.11 -1.26 1.33
CA LEU A 142 7.24 -2.59 1.95
C LEU A 142 7.50 -2.51 3.46
N LEU A 143 8.35 -1.58 3.91
CA LEU A 143 8.62 -1.38 5.34
C LEU A 143 7.39 -0.87 6.08
N LEU A 144 6.68 0.12 5.53
CA LEU A 144 5.42 0.61 6.10
C LEU A 144 4.37 -0.48 6.14
N SER A 145 4.28 -1.32 5.11
CA SER A 145 3.40 -2.49 5.09
C SER A 145 3.74 -3.48 6.19
N LEU A 146 5.03 -3.80 6.35
CA LEU A 146 5.51 -4.72 7.38
C LEU A 146 5.22 -4.19 8.79
N ILE A 147 5.54 -2.92 9.05
CA ILE A 147 5.27 -2.28 10.34
C ILE A 147 3.76 -2.23 10.60
N GLY A 148 2.97 -1.79 9.62
CA GLY A 148 1.52 -1.74 9.73
C GLY A 148 0.89 -3.12 9.96
N ALA A 149 1.39 -4.15 9.27
CA ALA A 149 0.95 -5.53 9.45
C ALA A 149 1.26 -6.04 10.87
N VAL A 150 2.47 -5.79 11.39
CA VAL A 150 2.86 -6.20 12.75
C VAL A 150 2.04 -5.48 13.81
N VAL A 151 1.85 -4.16 13.68
CA VAL A 151 1.09 -3.36 14.64
C VAL A 151 -0.39 -3.77 14.62
N SER A 152 -0.99 -3.88 13.43
CA SER A 152 -2.39 -4.31 13.31
C SER A 152 -2.60 -5.73 13.83
N SER A 153 -1.71 -6.68 13.51
CA SER A 153 -1.80 -8.04 14.02
C SER A 153 -1.57 -8.14 15.52
N ALA A 154 -0.71 -7.28 16.09
CA ALA A 154 -0.50 -7.22 17.53
C ALA A 154 -1.78 -6.76 18.23
N ILE A 155 -2.32 -5.61 17.82
CA ILE A 155 -3.55 -5.05 18.40
C ILE A 155 -4.68 -6.08 18.34
N VAL A 156 -4.93 -6.63 17.14
CA VAL A 156 -6.03 -7.57 16.92
C VAL A 156 -5.78 -8.89 17.65
N GLY A 157 -4.58 -9.44 17.58
CA GLY A 157 -4.24 -10.70 18.25
C GLY A 157 -4.45 -10.64 19.75
N TYR A 158 -4.09 -9.52 20.40
CA TYR A 158 -4.33 -9.31 21.83
C TYR A 158 -5.82 -9.10 22.15
N ILE A 159 -6.55 -8.32 21.35
CA ILE A 159 -8.00 -8.12 21.52
C ILE A 159 -8.74 -9.47 21.40
N LEU A 160 -8.45 -10.23 20.36
CA LEU A 160 -9.03 -11.54 20.09
C LEU A 160 -8.75 -12.52 21.22
N THR A 161 -7.51 -12.58 21.69
CA THR A 161 -7.13 -13.41 22.84
C THR A 161 -7.92 -13.02 24.08
N GLY A 162 -8.01 -11.72 24.39
CA GLY A 162 -8.73 -11.22 25.56
C GLY A 162 -10.22 -11.55 25.52
N LEU A 163 -10.85 -11.34 24.36
CA LEU A 163 -12.27 -11.59 24.14
C LEU A 163 -12.63 -13.07 24.33
N TYR A 164 -11.87 -13.96 23.71
CA TYR A 164 -12.15 -15.40 23.77
C TYR A 164 -11.84 -15.98 25.15
N LYS A 165 -10.81 -15.47 25.83
CA LYS A 165 -10.50 -15.84 27.21
C LYS A 165 -11.60 -15.39 28.17
N ALA A 166 -12.18 -14.21 27.98
CA ALA A 166 -13.30 -13.72 28.79
C ALA A 166 -14.59 -14.54 28.55
N GLY A 167 -14.82 -14.94 27.30
CA GLY A 167 -15.96 -15.79 26.93
C GLY A 167 -15.81 -17.28 27.28
N LYS A 168 -14.63 -17.72 27.76
CA LYS A 168 -14.28 -19.14 27.94
C LYS A 168 -14.55 -19.97 26.66
N PHE A 169 -14.34 -19.35 25.49
CA PHE A 169 -14.56 -19.97 24.18
C PHE A 169 -13.24 -20.38 23.53
N TYR A 170 -13.30 -21.45 22.74
CA TYR A 170 -12.20 -21.88 21.88
C TYR A 170 -12.18 -21.05 20.60
N MET A 171 -11.03 -20.53 20.21
CA MET A 171 -10.90 -19.71 18.99
C MET A 171 -10.65 -20.59 17.78
N SER A 172 -11.51 -20.50 16.77
CA SER A 172 -11.32 -21.15 15.46
C SER A 172 -10.14 -20.51 14.69
N THR A 173 -9.36 -21.33 13.97
CA THR A 173 -8.28 -20.85 13.10
C THR A 173 -8.78 -20.02 11.91
N TRP A 174 -10.09 -20.05 11.64
CA TRP A 174 -10.77 -19.19 10.67
C TRP A 174 -10.88 -17.73 11.12
N VAL A 175 -10.87 -17.46 12.42
CA VAL A 175 -11.09 -16.11 12.96
C VAL A 175 -9.99 -15.13 12.50
N PRO A 176 -8.69 -15.42 12.65
CA PRO A 176 -7.63 -14.55 12.14
C PRO A 176 -7.65 -14.40 10.61
N PHE A 177 -8.03 -15.45 9.88
CA PHE A 177 -8.14 -15.42 8.42
C PHE A 177 -9.25 -14.46 7.95
N LEU A 178 -10.46 -14.60 8.49
CA LEU A 178 -11.61 -13.76 8.15
C LEU A 178 -11.33 -12.30 8.52
N TRP A 179 -10.68 -12.06 9.66
CA TRP A 179 -10.28 -10.71 10.05
C TRP A 179 -9.36 -10.04 9.02
N ALA A 180 -8.31 -10.75 8.58
CA ALA A 180 -7.38 -10.22 7.59
C ALA A 180 -8.07 -10.00 6.23
N ALA A 181 -8.95 -10.91 5.83
CA ALA A 181 -9.74 -10.78 4.60
C ALA A 181 -10.66 -9.55 4.64
N ILE A 182 -11.42 -9.36 5.72
CA ILE A 182 -12.30 -8.19 5.91
C ILE A 182 -11.47 -6.91 5.87
N SER A 183 -10.32 -6.88 6.54
CA SER A 183 -9.45 -5.70 6.59
C SER A 183 -8.99 -5.26 5.20
N VAL A 184 -8.60 -6.20 4.33
CA VAL A 184 -8.23 -5.88 2.94
C VAL A 184 -9.42 -5.47 2.10
N MET A 185 -10.58 -6.12 2.26
CA MET A 185 -11.80 -5.69 1.58
C MET A 185 -12.20 -4.27 1.96
N VAL A 186 -12.16 -3.93 3.26
CA VAL A 186 -12.41 -2.56 3.74
C VAL A 186 -11.37 -1.58 3.19
N GLY A 187 -10.10 -1.97 3.16
CA GLY A 187 -9.04 -1.18 2.54
C GLY A 187 -9.32 -0.87 1.07
N MET A 188 -9.74 -1.87 0.29
CA MET A 188 -10.13 -1.70 -1.10
C MET A 188 -11.35 -0.80 -1.27
N LEU A 189 -12.36 -0.91 -0.40
CA LEU A 189 -13.54 -0.06 -0.43
C LEU A 189 -13.19 1.41 -0.12
N ASN A 190 -12.26 1.66 0.80
CA ASN A 190 -11.81 3.02 1.14
C ASN A 190 -11.03 3.69 0.01
N VAL A 191 -10.43 2.93 -0.91
CA VAL A 191 -9.77 3.48 -2.09
C VAL A 191 -10.78 3.99 -3.11
N TRP A 192 -12.00 3.42 -3.15
CA TRP A 192 -13.00 3.72 -4.19
C TRP A 192 -13.46 5.19 -4.22
N PRO A 193 -13.77 5.88 -3.10
CA PRO A 193 -14.07 7.31 -3.09
C PRO A 193 -12.90 8.17 -3.60
N SER A 194 -11.66 7.76 -3.34
CA SER A 194 -10.48 8.49 -3.81
C SER A 194 -10.32 8.40 -5.33
N VAL A 195 -10.74 7.29 -5.95
CA VAL A 195 -10.70 7.10 -7.41
C VAL A 195 -11.81 7.89 -8.10
N ILE A 196 -13.01 7.94 -7.52
CA ILE A 196 -14.13 8.70 -8.10
C ILE A 196 -13.87 10.20 -8.03
N ASN A 197 -13.28 10.71 -6.94
CA ASN A 197 -12.92 12.13 -6.87
C ASN A 197 -11.76 12.52 -7.82
N LEU A 198 -11.10 11.54 -8.44
CA LEU A 198 -10.01 11.76 -9.39
C LEU A 198 -10.49 11.80 -10.85
N ILE A 199 -11.68 11.25 -11.14
CA ILE A 199 -12.35 11.26 -12.46
C ILE A 199 -13.32 12.44 -12.53
#